data_AF-A0A3M0L8X2-F1
#
_entry.id   AF-A0A3M0L8X2-F1
#
_cell.length_a   1.000
_cell.length_b   1.000
_cell.length_c   1.000
_cell.angle_alpha   90.00
_cell.angle_beta   90.00
_cell.angle_gamma   90.00
#
_symmetry.space_group_name_H-M   'P 1'
#
loop_
_entity.id
_entity.type
_entity.pdbx_description
1 polymer ?
#
loop_
_entity_poly.entity_id
_entity_poly.type
_entity_poly.pdbx_seq_one_letter_code
_entity_poly.pdbx_strand_id
1 'polypeptide(L)'
;MIRELESQGVASKIHSPFNSPVWSVRKSDREWRLTVDYRALNELTPPLCAVVPDMLELQYELESKAAKWYATLDIANAFFSIPLAAECRPQFAFM
;
A
#
# COMPACT_ATOMS: atom_id res chain seq x y z
N MET A 1 2.78 16.58 3.97
CA MET A 1 2.89 15.13 3.78
C MET A 1 3.01 14.36 5.09
N ILE A 2 4.15 14.36 5.83
CA ILE A 2 4.24 13.57 7.09
C ILE A 2 3.21 14.01 8.14
N ARG A 3 3.04 15.33 8.35
CA ARG A 3 2.03 15.86 9.27
C ARG A 3 0.59 15.43 8.94
N GLU A 4 0.31 15.22 7.65
CA GLU A 4 -1.00 14.78 7.20
C GLU A 4 -1.22 13.31 7.53
N LEU A 5 -0.19 12.47 7.29
CA LEU A 5 -0.20 11.05 7.68
C LEU A 5 -0.35 10.89 9.21
N GLU A 6 0.31 11.74 10.00
CA GLU A 6 0.12 11.77 11.45
C GLU A 6 -1.31 12.18 11.84
N SER A 7 -1.86 13.21 11.20
CA SER A 7 -3.23 13.68 11.49
C SER A 7 -4.32 12.66 11.11
N GLN A 8 -4.06 11.85 10.08
CA GLN A 8 -4.94 10.78 9.63
C GLN A 8 -4.74 9.47 10.42
N GLY A 9 -3.78 9.43 11.36
CA GLY A 9 -3.46 8.23 12.14
C GLY A 9 -2.73 7.14 11.36
N VAL A 10 -2.26 7.43 10.14
CA VAL A 10 -1.50 6.49 9.29
C VAL A 10 -0.06 6.34 9.79
N ALA A 11 0.53 7.42 10.32
CA ALA A 11 1.87 7.43 10.89
C ALA A 11 1.85 7.90 12.34
N SER A 12 2.79 7.41 13.14
CA SER A 12 3.00 7.86 14.51
C SER A 12 4.49 7.80 14.86
N LYS A 13 4.89 8.57 15.88
CA LYS A 13 6.27 8.58 16.35
C LYS A 13 6.57 7.33 17.17
N ILE A 14 7.69 6.68 16.89
CA ILE A 14 8.13 5.47 17.56
C ILE A 14 9.66 5.46 17.70
N HIS A 15 10.16 4.82 18.75
CA HIS A 15 11.57 4.45 18.85
C HIS A 15 11.73 3.03 18.30
N SER A 16 12.52 2.86 17.23
CA SER A 16 12.69 1.58 16.56
C SER A 16 14.17 1.24 16.35
N PRO A 17 14.57 -0.03 16.48
CA PRO A 17 15.89 -0.48 16.04
C PRO A 17 16.00 -0.62 14.51
N PHE A 18 14.90 -0.50 13.77
CA PHE A 18 14.85 -0.56 12.30
C PHE A 18 14.73 0.83 11.70
N ASN A 19 15.23 0.99 10.47
CA ASN A 19 15.04 2.22 9.69
C ASN A 19 15.12 1.94 8.19
N SER A 20 14.10 2.34 7.44
CA SER A 20 14.09 2.33 5.97
C SER A 20 14.31 3.74 5.41
N PRO A 21 15.11 3.90 4.35
CA PRO A 21 15.37 5.21 3.76
C PRO A 21 14.14 5.73 3.01
N VAL A 22 14.00 7.05 3.00
CA VAL A 22 12.89 7.76 2.37
C VAL A 22 13.35 8.44 1.08
N TRP A 23 12.53 8.32 0.04
CA TRP A 23 12.77 8.86 -1.29
C TRP A 23 11.62 9.77 -1.70
N SER A 24 11.94 10.95 -2.23
CA SER A 24 10.95 11.83 -2.84
C SER A 24 10.80 11.52 -4.32
N VAL A 25 9.61 11.13 -4.74
CA VAL A 25 9.30 10.85 -6.15
C VAL A 25 8.34 11.92 -6.65
N ARG A 26 8.68 12.54 -7.79
CA ARG A 26 7.81 13.52 -8.45
C ARG A 26 6.80 12.81 -9.34
N LYS A 27 5.52 13.08 -9.14
CA LYS A 27 4.43 12.59 -9.98
C LYS A 27 4.28 13.41 -11.26
N SER A 28 3.52 12.90 -12.23
CA SER A 28 3.21 13.59 -13.49
C SER A 28 2.39 14.87 -13.30
N ASP A 29 1.58 14.92 -12.24
CA ASP A 29 0.83 16.10 -11.79
C ASP A 29 1.71 17.17 -11.10
N ARG A 30 3.03 16.95 -11.02
CA ARG A 30 4.04 17.78 -10.36
C ARG A 30 4.02 17.75 -8.84
N GLU A 31 3.14 16.97 -8.21
CA GLU A 31 3.14 16.77 -6.77
C GLU A 31 4.27 15.85 -6.32
N TRP A 32 4.72 16.05 -5.08
CA TRP A 32 5.74 15.21 -4.46
C TRP A 32 5.10 14.06 -3.68
N ARG A 33 5.62 12.86 -3.88
CA ARG A 33 5.25 11.66 -3.13
C ARG A 33 6.44 11.19 -2.29
N LEU A 34 6.19 11.01 -1.00
CA LEU A 34 7.04 10.25 -0.08
C LEU A 34 6.92 8.76 -0.42
N THR A 35 8.05 8.14 -0.73
CA THR A 35 8.18 6.71 -0.97
C THR A 35 9.20 6.16 0.01
N VAL A 36 8.80 5.19 0.83
CA VAL A 36 9.72 4.51 1.75
C VAL A 36 10.26 3.26 1.05
N ASP A 37 11.58 3.07 1.10
CA ASP A 37 12.24 1.93 0.47
C ASP A 37 12.31 0.73 1.43
N TYR A 38 11.33 -0.16 1.31
CA TYR A 38 11.23 -1.38 2.10
C TYR A 38 11.91 -2.60 1.45
N ARG A 39 12.78 -2.44 0.45
CA ARG A 39 13.40 -3.60 -0.24
C ARG A 39 14.11 -4.57 0.70
N ALA A 40 14.93 -4.07 1.61
CA ALA A 40 15.63 -4.91 2.60
C ALA A 40 14.67 -5.60 3.57
N LEU A 41 13.56 -4.95 3.94
CA LEU A 41 12.52 -5.56 4.78
C LEU A 41 11.76 -6.66 4.02
N ASN A 42 11.46 -6.42 2.74
CA ASN A 42 10.74 -7.37 1.90
C ASN A 42 11.56 -8.65 1.66
N GLU A 43 12.89 -8.56 1.54
CA GLU A 43 13.77 -9.73 1.40
C GLU A 43 13.75 -10.65 2.65
N LEU A 44 13.53 -10.07 3.82
CA LEU A 44 13.43 -10.81 5.10
C LEU A 44 12.01 -11.30 5.40
N THR A 45 11.02 -10.84 4.63
CA THR A 45 9.62 -11.19 4.82
C THR A 45 9.33 -12.51 4.10
N PRO A 46 8.77 -13.53 4.79
CA PRO A 46 8.39 -14.77 4.13
C PRO A 46 7.48 -14.51 2.93
N PRO A 47 7.72 -15.15 1.77
CA PRO A 47 6.89 -14.94 0.60
C PRO A 47 5.46 -15.38 0.89
N LEU A 48 4.51 -14.48 0.63
CA LEU A 48 3.08 -14.79 0.65
C LEU A 48 2.63 -15.16 -0.76
N CYS A 49 1.94 -16.28 -0.90
CA CYS A 49 1.21 -16.57 -2.13
C CYS A 49 -0.04 -15.70 -2.16
N ALA A 50 0.04 -14.54 -2.83
CA ALA A 50 -1.10 -13.67 -3.02
C ALA A 50 -2.04 -14.31 -4.06
N VAL A 51 -3.28 -14.60 -3.67
CA VAL A 51 -4.33 -15.08 -4.58
C VAL A 51 -4.94 -13.86 -5.29
N VAL A 52 -4.18 -13.24 -6.19
CA VAL A 52 -4.70 -12.19 -7.07
C VAL A 52 -5.12 -12.87 -8.38
N PRO A 53 -6.43 -12.87 -8.71
CA PRO A 53 -6.90 -13.51 -9.94
C PRO A 53 -6.34 -12.79 -11.17
N ASP A 54 -6.13 -13.56 -12.24
CA ASP A 54 -5.63 -13.03 -13.50
C ASP A 54 -6.67 -12.10 -14.15
N MET A 55 -6.21 -11.01 -14.78
CA MET A 55 -7.11 -10.02 -15.37
C MET A 55 -7.92 -10.60 -16.52
N LEU A 56 -7.37 -11.54 -17.30
CA LEU A 56 -8.06 -12.18 -18.41
C LEU A 56 -9.14 -13.15 -17.89
N GLU A 57 -8.85 -13.88 -16.81
CA GLU A 57 -9.84 -14.72 -16.14
C GLU A 57 -11.01 -13.88 -15.62
N LEU A 58 -10.72 -12.76 -14.95
CA LEU A 58 -11.76 -11.82 -14.49
C LEU A 58 -12.58 -11.26 -15.65
N GLN A 59 -11.93 -10.92 -16.76
CA GLN A 59 -12.62 -10.40 -17.94
C GLN A 59 -13.56 -11.45 -18.55
N TYR A 60 -13.09 -12.68 -18.72
CA TYR A 60 -13.92 -13.79 -19.23
C TYR A 60 -15.15 -14.02 -18.35
N GLU A 61 -14.97 -14.00 -17.03
CA GLU A 61 -16.06 -14.13 -16.05
C GLU A 61 -17.07 -12.96 -16.08
N LEU A 62 -16.64 -11.77 -16.51
CA LEU A 62 -17.52 -10.61 -16.66
C LEU A 62 -18.30 -10.65 -17.98
N GLU A 63 -17.65 -11.09 -19.06
CA GLU A 63 -18.25 -11.22 -20.40
C GLU A 63 -19.22 -12.40 -20.49
N SER A 64 -18.96 -13.49 -19.75
CA SER A 64 -19.87 -14.64 -19.65
C SER A 64 -21.20 -14.29 -18.96
N LYS A 65 -21.23 -13.20 -18.19
CA LYS A 65 -22.44 -12.69 -17.53
C LYS A 65 -23.18 -11.76 -18.48
N ALA A 66 -24.43 -12.10 -18.79
CA ALA A 66 -25.33 -11.26 -19.60
C ALA A 66 -25.85 -10.02 -18.83
N ALA A 67 -24.96 -9.22 -18.26
CA ALA A 67 -25.30 -8.01 -17.53
C ALA A 67 -25.57 -6.84 -18.48
N LYS A 68 -26.65 -6.10 -18.22
CA LYS A 68 -27.03 -4.91 -19.00
C LYS A 68 -26.28 -3.64 -18.58
N TRP A 69 -25.80 -3.61 -17.35
CA TRP A 69 -25.16 -2.45 -16.74
C TRP A 69 -23.99 -2.88 -15.89
N TYR A 70 -22.91 -2.11 -15.93
CA TYR A 70 -21.72 -2.29 -15.12
C TYR A 70 -21.44 -1.01 -14.34
N ALA A 71 -20.92 -1.17 -13.12
CA ALA A 71 -20.44 -0.07 -12.30
C ALA A 71 -19.08 -0.46 -11.73
N THR A 72 -18.16 0.50 -11.69
CA THR A 72 -16.83 0.33 -11.11
C THR A 72 -16.75 1.16 -9.83
N LEU A 73 -16.11 0.59 -8.82
CA LEU A 73 -15.83 1.24 -7.55
C LEU A 73 -14.33 1.10 -7.29
N ASP A 74 -13.66 2.22 -7.02
CA ASP A 74 -12.26 2.24 -6.62
C ASP A 74 -12.16 2.57 -5.14
N ILE A 75 -11.34 1.81 -4.40
CA ILE A 75 -11.10 2.05 -2.98
C ILE A 75 -9.84 2.91 -2.86
N ALA A 76 -10.04 4.21 -2.69
CA ALA A 76 -8.95 5.14 -2.46
C ALA A 76 -8.17 4.78 -1.18
N ASN A 77 -6.84 4.77 -1.25
CA ASN A 77 -5.94 4.49 -0.14
C ASN A 77 -6.19 3.13 0.57
N ALA A 78 -6.65 2.11 -0.17
CA ALA A 78 -7.04 0.81 0.40
C ALA A 78 -6.01 0.19 1.38
N PHE A 79 -4.71 0.36 1.15
CA PHE A 79 -3.67 -0.14 2.06
C PHE A 79 -3.75 0.46 3.47
N PHE A 80 -4.14 1.73 3.61
CA PHE A 80 -4.27 2.39 4.92
C PHE A 80 -5.53 1.96 5.68
N SER A 81 -6.49 1.32 4.99
CA SER A 81 -7.68 0.76 5.62
C SER A 81 -7.38 -0.52 6.40
N ILE A 82 -6.21 -1.15 6.19
CA ILE A 82 -5.80 -2.37 6.90
C ILE A 82 -4.80 -1.98 8.00
N PRO A 83 -5.13 -2.18 9.29
CA PRO A 83 -4.23 -1.82 10.37
C PRO A 83 -3.01 -2.75 10.43
N LEU A 84 -1.85 -2.17 10.70
CA LEU A 84 -0.64 -2.94 10.96
C LEU A 84 -0.65 -3.49 12.39
N ALA A 85 -0.35 -4.80 12.51
CA ALA A 85 -0.16 -5.48 13.79
C ALA A 85 0.88 -4.73 14.65
N ALA A 86 0.59 -4.58 15.94
CA ALA A 86 1.34 -3.68 16.82
C ALA A 86 2.83 -4.08 16.94
N GLU A 87 3.09 -5.38 16.98
CA GLU A 87 4.40 -6.02 17.02
C GLU A 87 5.22 -5.78 15.74
N CYS A 88 4.57 -5.56 14.59
CA CYS A 88 5.24 -5.32 13.32
C CYS A 88 5.60 -3.84 13.12
N ARG A 89 4.94 -2.90 13.81
CA ARG A 89 5.11 -1.45 13.61
C ARG A 89 6.57 -0.96 13.64
N PRO A 90 7.45 -1.42 14.55
CA PRO A 90 8.85 -0.98 14.55
C PRO A 90 9.57 -1.31 13.24
N GLN A 91 9.24 -2.42 12.58
CA GLN A 91 9.92 -2.86 11.35
C GLN A 91 9.70 -1.90 10.17
N PHE A 92 8.58 -1.17 10.19
CA PHE A 92 8.21 -0.22 9.14
C PHE A 92 8.67 1.22 9.44
N ALA A 93 9.49 1.44 10.47
CA ALA A 93 10.01 2.75 10.81
C ALA A 93 10.90 3.33 9.69
N PHE A 94 10.86 4.64 9.53
CA PHE A 94 11.63 5.39 8.54
C PHE A 94 12.01 6.77 9.08
N MET A 95 13.08 7.34 8.54
CA MET A 95 13.61 8.67 8.88
C MET A 95 14.02 9.44 7.63
#